data_AF-A0A966W934-F1
#
_entry.id   AF-A0A966W934-F1
#
_cell.length_a   1.000
_cell.length_b   1.000
_cell.length_c   1.000
_cell.angle_alpha   90.00
_cell.angle_beta   90.00
_cell.angle_gamma   90.00
#
_symmetry.space_group_name_H-M   'P 1'
#
loop_
_entity.id
_entity.type
_entity.pdbx_description
1 polymer ?
#
loop_
_entity_poly.entity_id
_entity_poly.type
_entity_poly.pdbx_seq_one_letter_code
_entity_poly.pdbx_strand_id
1 'polypeptide(L)'
;MGASAAGFTPLPSPEQVLAALPVGRPDPFAPVVAPAQAAGPAAGSPADALRLTGVLHSRRGPEAFVQLAPGQSGAVCVGPRGRCSGSGLPPLLPPGWSVERIDVAQGRLLLNQAGQRRILSL
;
A
#
# COMPACT_ATOMS: atom_id res chain seq x y z
N MET A 1 55.41 -13.88 -4.98
CA MET A 1 55.94 -12.63 -4.40
C MET A 1 54.94 -11.52 -4.69
N GLY A 2 54.28 -10.99 -3.66
CA GLY A 2 53.40 -9.82 -3.78
C GLY A 2 53.56 -9.00 -2.50
N ALA A 3 54.10 -7.79 -2.64
CA ALA A 3 54.54 -6.95 -1.54
C ALA A 3 53.36 -6.36 -0.75
N SER A 4 53.40 -6.47 0.57
CA SER A 4 52.53 -5.73 1.48
C SER A 4 52.86 -4.23 1.41
N ALA A 5 52.04 -3.47 0.69
CA ALA A 5 52.00 -2.02 0.81
C ALA A 5 51.29 -1.66 2.13
N ALA A 6 52.08 -1.52 3.20
CA ALA A 6 51.60 -1.06 4.49
C ALA A 6 51.01 0.36 4.35
N GLY A 7 49.68 0.49 4.46
CA GLY A 7 49.00 1.79 4.59
C GLY A 7 47.76 2.00 3.70
N PHE A 8 47.49 1.13 2.71
CA PHE A 8 46.32 1.28 1.84
C PHE A 8 45.45 0.04 1.87
N THR A 9 44.14 0.21 2.05
CA THR A 9 43.16 -0.86 1.80
C THR A 9 43.12 -1.11 0.30
N PRO A 10 43.52 -2.29 -0.20
CA PRO A 10 43.48 -2.58 -1.62
C PRO A 10 42.03 -2.57 -2.11
N LEU A 11 41.82 -2.05 -3.32
CA LEU A 11 40.51 -2.14 -3.97
C LEU A 11 40.16 -3.63 -4.18
N PRO A 12 38.90 -4.02 -3.94
CA PRO A 12 38.46 -5.39 -4.17
C PRO A 12 38.60 -5.77 -5.65
N SER A 13 38.98 -7.01 -5.91
CA SER A 13 38.99 -7.53 -7.27
C SER A 13 37.56 -7.63 -7.83
N PRO A 14 37.38 -7.66 -9.16
CA PRO A 14 36.06 -7.88 -9.75
C PRO A 14 35.36 -9.15 -9.23
N GLU A 15 36.12 -10.22 -8.98
CA GLU A 15 35.61 -11.48 -8.42
C GLU A 15 35.14 -11.32 -6.97
N GLN A 16 35.87 -10.55 -6.15
CA GLN A 16 35.47 -10.24 -4.79
C GLN A 16 34.20 -9.39 -4.73
N VAL A 17 34.01 -8.48 -5.69
CA VAL A 17 32.78 -7.69 -5.82
C VAL A 17 31.61 -8.60 -6.19
N LEU A 18 31.78 -9.51 -7.15
CA LEU A 18 30.73 -10.43 -7.58
C LEU A 18 30.32 -11.42 -6.49
N ALA A 19 31.28 -11.94 -5.72
CA ALA A 19 31.01 -12.85 -4.61
C ALA A 19 30.31 -12.17 -3.42
N ALA A 20 30.49 -10.85 -3.25
CA ALA A 20 29.86 -10.08 -2.18
C ALA A 20 28.42 -9.67 -2.50
N LEU A 21 27.97 -9.82 -3.75
CA LEU A 21 26.59 -9.54 -4.11
C LEU A 21 25.71 -10.70 -3.64
N PRO A 22 24.73 -10.47 -2.76
CA PRO A 22 23.71 -11.47 -2.51
C PRO A 22 23.03 -11.78 -3.84
N VAL A 23 23.15 -13.03 -4.30
CA VAL A 23 22.38 -13.52 -5.45
C VAL A 23 20.91 -13.31 -5.08
N GLY A 24 20.16 -12.68 -5.98
CA GLY A 24 18.75 -12.36 -5.75
C GLY A 24 17.91 -13.58 -5.37
N ARG A 25 16.61 -13.40 -5.13
CA ARG A 25 15.74 -14.54 -4.80
C ARG A 25 15.90 -15.64 -5.86
N PRO A 26 16.12 -16.90 -5.44
CA PRO A 26 16.29 -18.02 -6.38
C PRO A 26 15.08 -18.18 -7.30
N ASP A 27 13.90 -17.74 -6.85
CA ASP A 27 12.71 -17.53 -7.67
C ASP A 27 12.23 -16.06 -7.54
N PRO A 28 12.37 -15.23 -8.59
CA PRO A 28 11.90 -13.85 -8.57
C PRO A 28 10.38 -13.72 -8.49
N PHE A 29 9.62 -14.76 -8.85
CA PHE A 29 8.15 -14.77 -8.87
C PHE A 29 7.52 -15.50 -7.69
N ALA A 30 8.30 -16.21 -6.87
CA ALA A 30 7.76 -16.85 -5.67
C ALA A 30 7.00 -15.82 -4.82
N PRO A 31 5.86 -16.17 -4.21
CA PRO A 31 5.08 -15.21 -3.43
C PRO A 31 5.92 -14.64 -2.29
N VAL A 32 5.80 -13.34 -2.05
CA VAL A 32 6.34 -12.71 -0.83
C VAL A 32 5.44 -13.14 0.32
N VAL A 33 5.91 -14.06 1.14
CA VAL A 33 5.24 -14.37 2.41
C VAL A 33 5.49 -13.16 3.31
N ALA A 34 4.52 -12.25 3.38
CA ALA A 34 4.54 -11.20 4.39
C ALA A 34 4.61 -11.87 5.77
N PRO A 35 5.46 -11.39 6.69
CA PRO A 35 5.42 -11.89 8.06
C PRO A 35 4.00 -11.75 8.58
N ALA A 36 3.49 -12.80 9.22
CA ALA A 36 2.16 -12.80 9.82
C ALA A 36 2.04 -11.54 10.68
N GLN A 37 1.18 -10.61 10.25
CA GLN A 37 0.86 -9.43 11.04
C GLN A 37 0.31 -9.95 12.35
N ALA A 38 1.04 -9.70 13.45
CA ALA A 38 0.55 -9.97 14.78
C ALA A 38 -0.87 -9.43 14.86
N ALA A 39 -1.81 -10.28 15.24
CA ALA A 39 -3.20 -9.89 15.40
C ALA A 39 -3.23 -8.70 16.37
N GLY A 40 -3.42 -7.50 15.82
CA GLY A 40 -3.73 -6.32 16.60
C GLY A 40 -5.04 -6.54 17.34
N PRO A 41 -5.33 -5.73 18.38
CA PRO A 41 -6.51 -5.91 19.21
C PRO A 41 -7.77 -5.98 18.33
N ALA A 42 -8.71 -6.83 18.75
CA ALA A 42 -9.96 -7.11 18.08
C ALA A 42 -10.58 -5.85 17.45
N ALA A 43 -10.99 -6.00 16.19
CA ALA A 43 -11.61 -4.95 15.38
C ALA A 43 -12.59 -4.12 16.21
N GLY A 44 -12.24 -2.84 16.40
CA GLY A 44 -13.24 -1.80 16.62
C GLY A 44 -14.24 -1.81 15.47
N SER A 45 -15.29 -1.01 15.59
CA SER A 45 -16.32 -0.86 14.54
C SER A 45 -15.66 -0.80 13.14
N PRO A 46 -16.29 -1.33 12.07
CA PRO A 46 -15.69 -1.36 10.72
C PRO A 46 -15.19 0.01 10.25
N ALA A 47 -15.71 1.09 10.83
CA ALA A 47 -15.22 2.46 10.70
C ALA A 47 -13.74 2.66 11.09
N ASP A 48 -13.27 2.01 12.16
CA ASP A 48 -11.88 2.08 12.66
C ASP A 48 -10.94 1.09 11.97
N ALA A 49 -11.47 0.05 11.33
CA ALA A 49 -10.67 -0.89 10.54
C ALA A 49 -10.32 -0.35 9.13
N LEU A 50 -11.03 0.69 8.65
CA LEU A 50 -10.80 1.27 7.33
C LEU A 50 -9.47 2.03 7.28
N ARG A 51 -8.53 1.53 6.48
CA ARG A 51 -7.25 2.16 6.20
C ARG A 51 -7.17 2.68 4.77
N LEU A 52 -6.68 3.91 4.60
CA LEU A 52 -6.26 4.44 3.30
C LEU A 52 -4.88 3.88 2.94
N THR A 53 -4.75 3.26 1.78
CA THR A 53 -3.50 2.64 1.31
C THR A 53 -2.86 3.40 0.16
N GLY A 54 -3.65 4.17 -0.61
CA GLY A 54 -3.14 5.02 -1.67
C GLY A 54 -4.18 5.99 -2.20
N VAL A 55 -3.73 6.99 -2.97
CA VAL A 55 -4.59 7.82 -3.82
C VAL A 55 -3.93 7.98 -5.18
N LEU A 56 -4.72 8.06 -6.25
CA LEU A 56 -4.22 8.37 -7.58
C LEU A 56 -5.22 9.21 -8.36
N HIS A 57 -4.75 9.82 -9.45
CA HIS A 57 -5.60 10.47 -10.43
C HIS A 57 -5.60 9.63 -11.71
N SER A 58 -6.74 9.01 -12.05
CA SER A 58 -6.90 8.23 -13.28
C SER A 58 -7.54 9.08 -14.37
N ARG A 59 -7.61 8.55 -15.60
CA ARG A 59 -8.36 9.19 -16.70
C ARG A 59 -9.84 9.41 -16.36
N ARG A 60 -10.40 8.63 -15.42
CA ARG A 60 -11.80 8.72 -14.99
C ARG A 60 -12.00 9.67 -13.81
N GLY A 61 -10.91 10.19 -13.23
CA GLY A 61 -10.93 11.09 -12.08
C GLY A 61 -10.11 10.56 -10.90
N PRO A 62 -10.25 11.18 -9.72
CA PRO A 62 -9.51 10.77 -8.54
C PRO A 62 -10.05 9.46 -7.96
N GLU A 63 -9.14 8.56 -7.60
CA GLU A 63 -9.40 7.25 -7.01
C GLU A 63 -8.58 7.09 -5.73
N ALA A 64 -9.17 6.49 -4.71
CA ALA A 64 -8.49 6.15 -3.47
C ALA A 64 -8.49 4.63 -3.28
N PHE A 65 -7.39 4.07 -2.80
CA PHE A 65 -7.31 2.66 -2.44
C PHE A 65 -7.48 2.53 -0.94
N VAL A 66 -8.41 1.67 -0.54
CA VAL A 66 -8.70 1.43 0.86
C VAL A 66 -8.66 -0.06 1.16
N GLN A 67 -8.34 -0.37 2.41
CA GLN A 67 -8.42 -1.70 2.99
C GLN A 67 -9.42 -1.66 4.13
N LEU A 68 -10.51 -2.43 4.02
CA LEU A 68 -11.54 -2.54 5.06
C LEU A 68 -11.18 -3.59 6.09
N ALA A 69 -10.63 -4.71 5.62
CA ALA A 69 -10.25 -5.87 6.41
C ALA A 69 -9.08 -6.59 5.71
N PRO A 70 -8.35 -7.47 6.40
CA PRO A 70 -7.37 -8.33 5.75
C PRO A 70 -8.00 -9.06 4.54
N GLY A 71 -7.41 -8.91 3.35
CA GLY A 71 -7.93 -9.48 2.10
C GLY A 71 -9.11 -8.74 1.45
N GLN A 72 -9.68 -7.70 2.08
CA GLN A 72 -10.75 -6.89 1.50
C GLN A 72 -10.26 -5.47 1.23
N SER A 73 -9.68 -5.30 0.04
CA SER A 73 -9.13 -4.04 -0.46
C SER A 73 -9.67 -3.71 -1.84
N GLY A 74 -9.69 -2.43 -2.20
CA GLY A 74 -10.07 -2.01 -3.54
C GLY A 74 -10.05 -0.51 -3.74
N ALA A 75 -10.27 -0.11 -4.99
CA ALA A 75 -10.41 1.29 -5.37
C ALA A 75 -11.82 1.81 -5.01
N VAL A 76 -11.87 3.04 -4.50
CA VAL A 76 -13.09 3.79 -4.27
C VAL A 76 -13.03 5.14 -4.97
N CYS A 77 -14.18 5.54 -5.51
CA CYS A 77 -14.40 6.82 -6.18
C CYS A 77 -15.36 7.68 -5.37
N VAL A 78 -15.38 8.98 -5.65
CA VAL A 78 -16.35 9.92 -5.06
C VAL A 78 -17.77 9.44 -5.34
N GLY A 79 -18.60 9.37 -4.30
CA GLY A 79 -20.00 8.96 -4.41
C GLY A 79 -20.44 7.90 -3.38
N PRO A 80 -21.69 7.41 -3.52
CA PRO A 80 -22.28 6.48 -2.58
C PRO A 80 -21.57 5.13 -2.64
N ARG A 81 -21.24 4.59 -1.46
CA ARG A 81 -20.55 3.32 -1.27
C ARG A 81 -19.21 3.18 -2.02
N GLY A 82 -18.61 4.30 -2.43
CA GLY A 82 -17.30 4.33 -3.06
C GLY A 82 -17.24 3.65 -4.43
N ARG A 83 -18.35 3.50 -5.16
CA ARG A 83 -18.34 2.79 -6.45
C ARG A 83 -17.62 3.58 -7.53
N CYS A 84 -16.69 2.93 -8.23
CA CYS A 84 -16.07 3.48 -9.43
C CYS A 84 -16.85 3.10 -10.69
N SER A 85 -17.23 4.10 -11.49
CA SER A 85 -17.93 3.91 -12.77
C SER A 85 -17.13 3.03 -13.72
N GLY A 86 -17.79 2.02 -14.30
CA GLY A 86 -17.16 1.09 -15.25
C GLY A 86 -16.25 0.02 -14.62
N SER A 87 -16.21 -0.10 -13.29
CA SER A 87 -15.46 -1.19 -12.62
C SER A 87 -16.13 -2.55 -12.78
N GLY A 88 -17.47 -2.61 -12.90
CA GLY A 88 -18.22 -3.87 -12.88
C GLY A 88 -18.16 -4.60 -11.52
N LEU A 89 -17.52 -4.01 -10.51
CA LEU A 89 -17.30 -4.60 -9.21
C LEU A 89 -18.42 -4.23 -8.22
N PRO A 90 -18.69 -5.10 -7.23
CA PRO A 90 -19.57 -4.74 -6.12
C PRO A 90 -18.99 -3.57 -5.31
N PRO A 91 -19.84 -2.81 -4.59
CA PRO A 91 -19.40 -1.72 -3.75
C PRO A 91 -18.57 -2.24 -2.59
N LEU A 92 -17.37 -1.68 -2.42
CA LEU A 92 -16.47 -2.06 -1.33
C LEU A 92 -16.95 -1.54 0.03
N LEU A 93 -17.55 -0.33 0.07
CA LEU A 93 -17.95 0.28 1.33
C LEU A 93 -19.31 -0.25 1.83
N PRO A 94 -19.52 -0.30 3.15
CA PRO A 94 -20.80 -0.71 3.76
C PRO A 94 -21.96 0.21 3.35
N PRO A 95 -23.22 -0.23 3.55
CA PRO A 95 -24.38 0.63 3.41
C PRO A 95 -24.29 1.86 4.31
N GLY A 96 -24.81 3.00 3.84
CA GLY A 96 -24.79 4.27 4.59
C GLY A 96 -23.45 5.03 4.53
N TRP A 97 -22.43 4.48 3.87
CA TRP A 97 -21.15 5.14 3.70
C TRP A 97 -21.01 5.75 2.30
N SER A 98 -20.34 6.89 2.21
CA SER A 98 -20.02 7.53 0.94
C SER A 98 -18.65 8.21 0.98
N VAL A 99 -18.05 8.36 -0.20
CA VAL A 99 -16.83 9.16 -0.36
C VAL A 99 -17.27 10.56 -0.77
N GLU A 100 -16.96 11.55 0.04
CA GLU A 100 -17.29 12.95 -0.24
C GLU A 100 -16.21 13.61 -1.12
N ARG A 101 -14.94 13.33 -0.86
CA ARG A 101 -13.81 13.93 -1.59
C ARG A 101 -12.57 13.05 -1.53
N ILE A 102 -11.80 13.07 -2.62
CA ILE A 102 -10.46 12.47 -2.70
C ILE A 102 -9.51 13.60 -3.08
N ASP A 103 -8.56 13.91 -2.19
CA ASP A 103 -7.49 14.87 -2.43
C ASP A 103 -6.19 14.12 -2.73
N VAL A 104 -5.84 14.09 -4.02
CA VAL A 104 -4.66 13.38 -4.49
C VAL A 104 -3.37 14.11 -4.10
N ALA A 105 -3.39 15.44 -4.06
CA ALA A 105 -2.21 16.24 -3.75
C ALA A 105 -1.79 16.10 -2.29
N GLN A 106 -2.76 15.97 -1.38
CA GLN A 106 -2.52 15.82 0.05
C GLN A 106 -2.53 14.37 0.54
N GLY A 107 -2.84 13.40 -0.32
CA GLY A 107 -2.95 12.01 0.11
C GLY A 107 -4.15 11.75 1.03
N ARG A 108 -5.27 12.45 0.84
CA ARG A 108 -6.41 12.43 1.78
C ARG A 108 -7.69 11.93 1.16
N LEU A 109 -8.48 11.25 1.97
CA LEU A 109 -9.82 10.75 1.64
C LEU A 109 -10.82 11.26 2.69
N LEU A 110 -11.83 12.00 2.25
CA LEU A 110 -12.96 12.42 3.08
C LEU A 110 -14.14 11.45 2.87
N LEU A 111 -14.51 10.75 3.93
CA LEU A 111 -15.64 9.84 3.97
C LEU A 111 -16.77 10.39 4.82
N ASN A 112 -17.98 10.01 4.47
CA ASN A 112 -19.16 10.09 5.31
C ASN A 112 -19.55 8.66 5.74
N GLN A 113 -19.55 8.39 7.04
CA GLN A 113 -19.89 7.12 7.64
C GLN A 113 -21.25 7.29 8.35
N ALA A 114 -22.35 7.09 7.62
CA ALA A 114 -23.70 7.21 8.16
C ALA A 114 -23.97 8.54 8.89
N GLY A 115 -23.48 9.65 8.34
CA GLY A 115 -23.63 11.00 8.88
C GLY A 115 -22.37 11.54 9.59
N GLN A 116 -21.41 10.68 9.93
CA GLN A 116 -20.15 11.10 10.53
C GLN A 116 -19.07 11.35 9.47
N ARG A 117 -18.52 12.56 9.44
CA ARG A 117 -17.41 12.89 8.53
C ARG A 117 -16.08 12.43 9.11
N ARG A 118 -15.33 11.66 8.35
CA ARG A 118 -14.00 11.16 8.72
C ARG A 118 -13.00 11.47 7.62
N ILE A 119 -11.83 11.98 7.99
CA ILE A 119 -10.70 12.19 7.09
C ILE A 119 -9.70 11.07 7.32
N LEU A 120 -9.30 10.39 6.26
CA LEU A 120 -8.20 9.44 6.26
C LEU A 120 -7.04 10.03 5.46
N SER A 121 -5.82 9.74 5.89
CA SER A 121 -4.57 10.20 5.28
C SER A 121 -3.60 9.04 5.15
N LEU A 122 -2.69 9.15 4.19
CA LEU A 122 -1.59 8.22 3.99
C LEU A 122 -0.49 8.37 5.04
#